data_AF-A0A378BR26-F1
#
_entry.id   AF-A0A378BR26-F1
#
_cell.length_a   1.000
_cell.length_b   1.000
_cell.length_c   1.000
_cell.angle_alpha   90.00
_cell.angle_beta   90.00
_cell.angle_gamma   90.00
#
_symmetry.space_group_name_H-M   'P 1'
#
loop_
_entity.id
_entity.type
_entity.pdbx_description
1 polymer ?
#
loop_
_entity_poly.entity_id
_entity_poly.type
_entity_poly.pdbx_seq_one_letter_code
_entity_poly.pdbx_strand_id
1 'polypeptide(L)' 'MRIPRIHHPERLIVGSQIALSDDAANHVGRVLRMTAGQHLQLFDGQ' A
#
# COMPACT_ATOMS: atom_id res chain seq x y z
N MET A 1 -17.52 1.92 4.02
CA MET A 1 -16.37 1.02 3.74
C MET A 1 -15.09 1.78 4.06
N ARG A 2 -14.15 1.17 4.78
CA ARG A 2 -12.90 1.82 5.24
C ARG A 2 -11.79 1.62 4.21
N ILE A 3 -11.03 2.68 3.91
CA ILE A 3 -9.85 2.59 3.05
C ILE A 3 -8.75 1.83 3.82
N PRO A 4 -8.18 0.75 3.26
CA PRO A 4 -7.14 -0.02 3.93
C PRO A 4 -5.87 0.82 4.10
N ARG A 5 -5.22 0.64 5.26
CA ARG A 5 -3.93 1.27 5.59
C ARG A 5 -2.85 0.21 5.52
N ILE A 6 -1.82 0.44 4.71
CA ILE A 6 -0.74 -0.50 4.43
C ILE A 6 0.58 0.12 4.87
N HIS A 7 1.35 -0.61 5.67
CA HIS A 7 2.68 -0.19 6.07
C HIS A 7 3.68 -0.39 4.91
N HIS A 8 4.56 0.58 4.69
CA HIS A 8 5.68 0.47 3.76
C HIS A 8 6.94 1.03 4.43
N PRO A 9 8.01 0.25 4.57
CA PRO A 9 9.15 0.62 5.42
C PRO A 9 10.04 1.74 4.85
N GLU A 10 9.82 2.14 3.59
CA GLU A 10 10.59 3.19 2.93
C GLU A 10 9.87 4.53 2.96
N ARG A 11 10.64 5.62 2.86
CA ARG A 11 10.12 6.99 2.86
C ARG A 11 9.12 7.19 1.72
N LEU A 12 7.94 7.68 2.07
CA LEU A 12 6.90 8.00 1.10
C LEU A 12 7.05 9.44 0.59
N ILE A 13 7.07 9.60 -0.74
CA ILE A 13 7.09 10.91 -1.40
C ILE A 13 5.76 11.12 -2.11
N VAL A 14 5.06 12.20 -1.76
CA VAL A 14 3.76 12.53 -2.37
C VAL A 14 3.93 12.75 -3.88
N GLY A 15 3.03 12.15 -4.67
CA GLY A 15 3.03 12.23 -6.12
C GLY A 15 4.02 11.28 -6.82
N SER A 16 4.83 10.52 -6.07
CA SER A 16 5.70 9.50 -6.64
C SER A 16 4.97 8.17 -6.88
N GLN A 17 5.49 7.39 -7.82
CA GLN A 17 5.15 5.98 -7.97
C GLN A 17 6.24 5.14 -7.31
N ILE A 18 5.83 4.18 -6.48
CA ILE A 18 6.74 3.28 -5.78
C ILE A 18 6.30 1.83 -5.99
N ALA A 19 7.25 0.91 -5.96
CA ALA A 19 6.95 -0.50 -5.78
C ALA A 19 6.64 -0.76 -4.30
N LEU A 20 5.61 -1.55 -4.03
CA LEU A 20 5.36 -2.03 -2.67
C LEU A 20 6.45 -3.04 -2.28
N SER A 21 6.77 -3.10 -0.99
CA SER A 21 7.56 -4.21 -0.44
C SER A 21 6.81 -5.53 -0.60
N ASP A 22 7.52 -6.66 -0.62
CA ASP A 22 6.93 -7.99 -0.84
C ASP A 22 5.76 -8.27 0.11
N ASP A 23 5.92 -7.95 1.40
CA ASP A 23 4.88 -8.13 2.40
C ASP A 23 3.63 -7.28 2.11
N ALA A 24 3.82 -6.00 1.75
CA ALA A 24 2.73 -5.10 1.40
C ALA A 24 2.02 -5.55 0.10
N ALA A 25 2.79 -5.96 -0.92
CA ALA A 25 2.26 -6.46 -2.18
C ALA A 25 1.44 -7.74 -1.99
N ASN A 26 1.94 -8.68 -1.19
CA ASN A 26 1.23 -9.92 -0.86
C ASN A 26 -0.07 -9.63 -0.09
N HIS A 27 -0.04 -8.72 0.87
CA HIS A 27 -1.23 -8.33 1.62
C HIS A 27 -2.28 -7.67 0.71
N VAL A 28 -1.86 -6.72 -0.14
CA VAL A 28 -2.77 -6.00 -1.05
C VAL A 28 -3.36 -6.92 -2.13
N GLY A 29 -2.53 -7.69 -2.83
CA GLY A 29 -2.97 -8.48 -3.98
C GLY A 29 -3.60 -9.83 -3.61
N ARG A 30 -3.08 -10.53 -2.60
CA ARG A 30 -3.52 -11.90 -2.29
C ARG A 30 -4.53 -11.94 -1.14
N VAL A 31 -4.30 -11.18 -0.08
CA VAL A 31 -5.17 -11.17 1.11
C VAL A 31 -6.38 -10.28 0.89
N LEU A 32 -6.16 -9.01 0.52
CA LEU A 32 -7.24 -8.05 0.27
C LEU A 32 -7.85 -8.17 -1.12
N ARG A 33 -7.18 -8.87 -2.04
CA ARG A 33 -7.62 -9.07 -3.44
C ARG A 33 -7.92 -7.76 -4.15
N MET A 34 -7.11 -6.73 -3.86
CA MET A 34 -7.31 -5.42 -4.45
C MET A 34 -6.93 -5.42 -5.94
N THR A 35 -7.64 -4.61 -6.72
CA THR A 35 -7.41 -4.42 -8.15
C THR A 35 -7.01 -2.98 -8.46
N ALA A 36 -6.48 -2.75 -9.66
CA ALA A 36 -6.12 -1.43 -10.13
C ALA A 36 -7.32 -0.46 -10.03
N GLY A 37 -7.05 0.78 -9.62
CA GLY A 37 -8.06 1.82 -9.42
C GLY A 37 -8.69 1.85 -8.01
N GLN A 38 -8.43 0.84 -7.17
CA GLN A 38 -8.88 0.88 -5.78
C GLN A 38 -7.95 1.71 -4.90
N HIS A 39 -8.53 2.50 -4.00
CA HIS A 39 -7.78 3.38 -3.10
C HIS A 39 -7.27 2.63 -1.87
N LEU A 40 -6.03 2.94 -1.46
CA LEU A 40 -5.42 2.56 -0.20
C LEU A 40 -4.65 3.76 0.37
N GLN A 41 -4.26 3.67 1.65
CA GLN A 41 -3.37 4.63 2.30
C GLN A 41 -2.07 3.94 2.69
N LEU A 42 -0.95 4.53 2.31
CA LEU A 42 0.37 4.09 2.77
C LEU A 42 0.80 4.87 4.01
N PHE A 43 1.57 4.23 4.89
CA PHE A 43 2.27 4.88 5.99
C PHE A 43 3.62 4.20 6.23
N ASP A 44 4.61 4.97 6.69
CA ASP A 44 6.01 4.53 6.86
C ASP A 44 6.43 4.39 8.33
N GLY A 45 5.48 4.52 9.27
CA GLY A 45 5.72 4.29 10.69
C GLY A 45 6.42 5.43 11.43
N GLN A 46 6.54 6.60 10.80
CA GLN A 46 6.93 7.84 11.48
C GLN A 46 5.80 8.43 12.33
#